data_AF-A0A0F9J1K3-F1
#
_entry.id   AF-A0A0F9J1K3-F1
#
_cell.length_a   1.000
_cell.length_b   1.000
_cell.length_c   1.000
_cell.angle_alpha   90.00
_cell.angle_beta   90.00
_cell.angle_gamma   90.00
#
_symmetry.space_group_name_H-M   'P 1'
#
loop_
_entity.id
_entity.type
_entity.pdbx_description
1 polymer ?
#
loop_
_entity_poly.entity_id
_entity_poly.type
_entity_poly.pdbx_seq_one_letter_code
_entity_poly.pdbx_strand_id
1 'polypeptide(L)'
;MSTQVIVMVSDRDNAKRGEITVVDNPRTAAHLVETLLEAGFQQEQIKLYSGDETEMRISSRPIVALVDDSSTPTARESVEPDETARESANEEATPFVKDGVRFSSLFRPANLDIEKDGRAPALRGAQ
;
A
#
# COMPACT_ATOMS: atom_id res chain seq x y z
N MET A 1 -0.81 -10.91 -31.36
CA MET A 1 -0.40 -10.64 -29.98
C MET A 1 1.06 -10.27 -30.02
N SER A 2 1.44 -9.06 -29.62
CA SER A 2 2.83 -8.61 -29.55
C SER A 2 3.38 -8.96 -28.17
N THR A 3 4.41 -9.80 -28.14
CA THR A 3 5.13 -10.15 -26.90
C THR A 3 6.04 -9.00 -26.53
N GLN A 4 5.61 -8.19 -25.57
CA GLN A 4 6.44 -7.13 -25.02
C GLN A 4 7.57 -7.75 -24.19
N VAL A 5 8.76 -7.17 -24.27
CA VAL A 5 9.93 -7.57 -23.49
C VAL A 5 10.41 -6.35 -22.73
N ILE A 6 10.65 -6.53 -21.45
CA ILE A 6 11.17 -5.49 -20.56
C ILE A 6 12.65 -5.78 -20.34
N VAL A 7 13.51 -4.85 -20.73
CA VAL A 7 14.96 -4.89 -20.52
C VAL A 7 15.30 -3.92 -19.39
N MET A 8 15.81 -4.43 -18.29
CA MET A 8 16.28 -3.62 -17.15
C MET A 8 17.80 -3.66 -17.09
N VAL A 9 18.42 -2.49 -17.00
CA VAL A 9 19.87 -2.33 -16.83
C VAL A 9 20.14 -1.72 -15.47
N SER A 10 20.72 -2.48 -14.56
CA SER A 10 21.11 -2.01 -13.23
C SER A 10 22.38 -1.16 -13.28
N ASP A 11 22.42 -0.12 -12.45
CA ASP A 11 23.63 0.67 -12.23
C ASP A 11 24.70 -0.18 -11.52
N ARG A 12 25.97 0.00 -11.91
CA ARG A 12 27.10 -0.77 -11.39
C ARG A 12 27.32 -0.54 -9.89
N ASP A 13 27.12 0.68 -9.43
CA ASP A 13 27.39 1.10 -8.05
C ASP A 13 26.14 0.95 -7.16
N ASN A 14 24.94 0.83 -7.76
CA ASN A 14 23.70 0.70 -7.01
C ASN A 14 22.65 -0.17 -7.72
N ALA A 15 22.52 -1.42 -7.29
CA ALA A 15 21.51 -2.35 -7.81
C ALA A 15 20.04 -1.92 -7.60
N LYS A 16 19.77 -0.93 -6.74
CA LYS A 16 18.43 -0.33 -6.58
C LYS A 16 18.14 0.78 -7.61
N ARG A 17 19.14 1.13 -8.42
CA ARG A 17 19.04 2.09 -9.53
C ARG A 17 19.27 1.35 -10.83
N GLY A 18 18.59 1.80 -11.87
CA GLY A 18 18.68 1.21 -13.18
C GLY A 18 17.72 1.85 -14.15
N GLU A 19 17.94 1.57 -15.42
CA GLU A 19 17.07 1.98 -16.52
C GLU A 19 16.17 0.82 -16.92
N ILE A 20 14.92 1.13 -17.25
CA ILE A 20 13.95 0.15 -17.75
C ILE A 20 13.52 0.58 -19.14
N THR A 21 13.79 -0.28 -20.13
CA THR A 21 13.33 -0.10 -21.50
C THR A 21 12.32 -1.20 -21.84
N VAL A 22 11.16 -0.82 -22.34
CA VAL A 22 10.14 -1.76 -22.82
C VAL A 22 10.16 -1.77 -24.34
N VAL A 23 10.19 -2.94 -24.95
CA VAL A 23 10.19 -3.11 -26.40
C VAL A 23 9.11 -4.10 -26.83
N ASP A 24 8.50 -3.85 -27.99
CA ASP A 24 7.32 -4.61 -28.44
C ASP A 24 7.66 -5.93 -29.18
N ASN A 25 8.95 -6.23 -29.35
CA ASN A 25 9.42 -7.39 -30.10
C ASN A 25 10.69 -7.99 -29.47
N PRO A 26 10.76 -9.32 -29.27
CA PRO A 26 11.94 -9.98 -28.76
C PRO A 26 13.20 -9.80 -29.62
N ARG A 27 13.08 -9.62 -30.94
CA ARG A 27 14.25 -9.36 -31.79
C ARG A 27 14.90 -8.00 -31.48
N THR A 28 14.08 -6.99 -31.22
CA THR A 28 14.57 -5.67 -30.82
C THR A 28 15.22 -5.73 -29.44
N ALA A 29 14.64 -6.50 -28.51
CA ALA A 29 15.26 -6.75 -27.21
C ALA A 29 16.63 -7.41 -27.35
N ALA A 30 16.76 -8.42 -28.20
CA ALA A 30 18.03 -9.12 -28.44
C ALA A 30 19.11 -8.16 -28.96
N HIS A 31 18.81 -7.36 -29.99
CA HIS A 31 19.75 -6.37 -30.50
C HIS A 31 20.14 -5.30 -29.48
N LEU A 32 19.20 -4.88 -28.63
CA LEU A 32 19.50 -3.96 -27.54
C LEU A 32 20.46 -4.58 -26.53
N VAL A 33 20.23 -5.84 -26.14
CA VAL A 33 21.11 -6.57 -25.22
C VAL A 33 22.50 -6.77 -25.82
N GLU A 34 22.60 -7.14 -27.10
CA GLU A 34 23.87 -7.24 -27.82
C GLU A 34 24.64 -5.91 -27.76
N THR A 35 23.95 -4.81 -28.10
CA THR A 35 24.55 -3.46 -28.07
C THR A 35 25.04 -3.08 -26.66
N LEU A 36 24.27 -3.42 -25.62
CA LEU A 36 24.65 -3.16 -24.23
C LEU A 36 25.89 -3.97 -23.81
N LEU A 37 25.97 -5.23 -24.20
CA LEU A 37 27.14 -6.07 -23.94
C LEU A 37 28.38 -5.54 -24.67
N GLU A 38 28.23 -5.12 -25.93
CA GLU A 38 29.31 -4.49 -26.71
C GLU A 38 29.77 -3.16 -26.12
N ALA A 39 28.86 -2.40 -25.52
CA ALA A 39 29.16 -1.15 -24.81
C ALA A 39 29.87 -1.38 -23.46
N GLY A 40 30.02 -2.63 -23.01
CA GLY A 40 30.75 -3.01 -21.80
C GLY A 40 29.89 -3.18 -20.55
N PHE A 41 28.56 -3.19 -20.67
CA PHE A 41 27.71 -3.63 -19.57
C PHE A 41 27.91 -5.13 -19.33
N GLN A 42 27.95 -5.53 -18.07
CA GLN A 42 28.08 -6.94 -17.72
C GLN A 42 26.71 -7.64 -17.76
N GLN A 43 26.70 -8.93 -18.04
CA GLN A 43 25.47 -9.71 -18.17
C GLN A 43 24.63 -9.68 -16.88
N GLU A 44 25.27 -9.63 -15.72
CA GLU A 44 24.61 -9.60 -14.41
C GLU A 44 23.84 -8.29 -14.17
N GLN A 45 24.19 -7.24 -14.91
CA GLN A 45 23.52 -5.94 -14.85
C GLN A 45 22.27 -5.90 -15.74
N ILE A 46 22.12 -6.83 -16.69
CA ILE A 46 21.04 -6.83 -17.67
C ILE A 46 20.03 -7.92 -17.31
N LYS A 47 18.79 -7.54 -17.05
CA LYS A 47 17.68 -8.48 -16.76
C LYS A 47 16.59 -8.34 -17.81
N LEU A 48 16.09 -9.47 -18.30
CA LEU A 48 14.99 -9.53 -19.26
C LEU A 48 13.76 -10.13 -18.59
N TYR A 49 12.61 -9.52 -18.84
CA TYR A 49 11.30 -10.01 -18.38
C TYR A 49 10.33 -10.08 -19.55
N SER A 50 9.45 -11.08 -19.57
CA SER A 50 8.32 -11.11 -20.51
C SER A 50 7.23 -10.19 -20.01
N GLY A 51 6.70 -9.35 -20.89
CA GLY A 51 5.61 -8.41 -20.59
C GLY A 51 4.25 -9.10 -20.36
N ASP A 52 4.15 -10.40 -20.63
CA ASP A 52 2.95 -11.20 -20.40
C ASP A 52 2.77 -11.57 -18.91
N GLU A 53 3.80 -11.46 -18.06
CA GLU A 53 3.74 -11.68 -16.61
C GLU A 53 3.52 -10.36 -15.86
N THR A 54 2.30 -9.81 -15.92
CA THR A 54 1.92 -8.73 -15.01
C THR A 54 1.50 -9.30 -13.65
N GLU A 55 2.48 -9.65 -12.81
CA GLU A 55 2.32 -9.52 -11.36
C GLU A 55 3.34 -8.49 -10.83
N MET A 56 3.19 -7.24 -11.26
CA MET A 56 3.91 -6.12 -10.67
C MET A 56 3.34 -5.86 -9.26
N ARG A 57 3.86 -6.57 -8.25
CA ARG A 57 3.52 -6.31 -6.84
C ARG A 57 4.20 -5.01 -6.38
N ILE A 58 3.50 -3.89 -6.54
CA ILE A 58 3.90 -2.62 -5.92
C ILE A 58 3.59 -2.71 -4.42
N SER A 59 4.59 -3.05 -3.60
CA SER A 59 4.48 -3.06 -2.13
C SER A 59 4.91 -1.72 -1.53
N SER A 60 4.40 -0.60 -2.05
CA SER A 60 4.63 0.71 -1.43
C SER A 60 3.42 1.10 -0.57
N ARG A 61 3.58 1.07 0.76
CA ARG A 61 2.63 1.66 1.71
C ARG A 61 3.23 2.97 2.25
N PRO A 62 2.97 4.13 1.63
CA PRO A 62 3.43 5.40 2.17
C PRO A 62 2.77 5.64 3.53
N ILE A 63 3.58 5.84 4.56
CA ILE A 63 3.11 6.24 5.89
C ILE A 63 2.97 7.76 5.87
N VAL A 64 1.75 8.25 6.05
CA VAL A 64 1.45 9.68 6.20
C VAL A 64 1.19 9.93 7.69
N ALA A 65 1.99 10.79 8.30
CA ALA A 65 1.74 11.33 9.63
C ALA A 65 1.36 12.80 9.48
N LEU A 66 0.28 13.21 10.15
CA LEU A 66 -0.03 14.63 10.31
C LEU A 66 0.92 15.18 11.36
N VAL A 67 1.81 16.08 10.94
CA VAL A 67 2.67 16.84 11.84
C VAL A 67 1.91 18.12 12.16
N ASP A 68 1.44 18.26 13.40
CA ASP A 68 1.07 19.56 13.93
C ASP A 68 2.37 20.35 14.17
N ASP A 69 2.45 21.59 13.70
CA ASP A 69 3.63 22.49 13.79
C ASP A 69 4.08 22.84 15.24
N SER A 70 3.60 22.12 16.25
CA SER A 70 3.84 22.43 17.66
C SER A 70 4.67 21.40 18.43
N SER A 71 5.33 20.43 17.79
CA SER A 71 6.15 19.44 18.52
C SER A 71 7.51 19.16 17.88
N THR A 72 8.55 19.49 18.66
CA THR A 72 9.96 19.16 18.42
C THR A 72 10.20 17.65 18.27
N PRO A 73 11.22 17.21 17.51
CA PRO A 73 11.42 15.80 17.21
C PRO A 73 11.98 15.06 18.43
N THR A 74 11.14 14.29 19.13
CA THR A 74 11.60 13.35 20.17
C THR A 74 12.07 12.05 19.51
N ALA A 75 13.29 11.65 19.86
CA ALA A 75 13.99 10.48 19.37
C ALA A 75 13.20 9.18 19.60
N ARG A 76 13.40 8.22 18.68
CA ARG A 76 12.80 6.88 18.66
C ARG A 76 13.14 6.11 19.94
N GLU A 77 12.12 5.77 20.73
CA GLU A 77 12.22 4.78 21.80
C GLU A 77 11.79 3.42 21.26
N SER A 78 12.74 2.49 21.19
CA SER A 78 12.47 1.06 20.95
C SER A 78 11.75 0.50 22.17
N VAL A 79 10.59 -0.13 21.98
CA VAL A 79 9.92 -0.89 23.03
C VAL A 79 9.75 -2.32 22.55
N GLU A 80 10.50 -3.23 23.19
CA GLU A 80 10.34 -4.69 23.09
C GLU A 80 8.99 -5.12 23.70
N PRO A 81 8.47 -6.32 23.34
CA PRO A 81 7.12 -6.73 23.70
C PRO A 81 7.10 -7.33 25.10
N ASP A 82 6.21 -6.86 25.97
CA ASP A 82 5.86 -7.54 27.21
C ASP A 82 4.41 -8.05 27.12
N GLU A 83 4.28 -9.36 27.00
CA GLU A 83 3.03 -10.08 27.24
C GLU A 83 2.73 -10.06 28.74
N THR A 84 1.79 -9.21 29.16
CA THR A 84 1.03 -9.47 30.40
C THR A 84 -0.48 -9.39 30.14
N ALA A 85 -1.02 -10.61 30.05
CA ALA A 85 -2.39 -11.07 30.06
C ALA A 85 -3.47 -10.22 30.77
N ARG A 86 -4.63 -10.10 30.07
CA ARG A 86 -6.04 -10.31 30.52
C ARG A 86 -6.59 -9.30 31.55
N GLU A 87 -7.79 -8.72 31.40
CA GLU A 87 -9.08 -9.39 31.23
C GLU A 87 -10.21 -8.38 30.85
N SER A 88 -11.13 -8.82 29.98
CA SER A 88 -12.58 -8.57 29.99
C SER A 88 -13.17 -7.15 29.90
N ALA A 89 -13.55 -6.78 28.68
CA ALA A 89 -14.95 -6.43 28.37
C ALA A 89 -15.29 -7.00 26.99
N ASN A 90 -15.61 -8.29 26.99
CA ASN A 90 -16.24 -9.01 25.88
C ASN A 90 -17.69 -8.52 25.75
N GLU A 91 -17.88 -7.34 25.16
CA GLU A 91 -19.16 -7.04 24.51
C GLU A 91 -19.08 -7.66 23.13
N GLU A 92 -19.88 -8.71 22.93
CA GLU A 92 -20.09 -9.37 21.66
C GLU A 92 -20.31 -8.31 20.58
N ALA A 93 -19.26 -8.04 19.83
CA ALA A 93 -19.23 -6.94 18.89
C ALA A 93 -19.99 -7.38 17.64
N THR A 94 -21.32 -7.36 17.74
CA THR A 94 -22.21 -7.88 16.71
C THR A 94 -22.03 -7.06 15.44
N PRO A 95 -21.71 -7.71 14.30
CA PRO A 95 -21.59 -7.03 13.03
C PRO A 95 -22.94 -6.41 12.67
N PHE A 96 -22.91 -5.17 12.21
CA PHE A 96 -24.13 -4.42 11.88
C PHE A 96 -24.29 -4.34 10.37
N VAL A 97 -25.53 -4.22 9.91
CA VAL A 97 -25.84 -4.06 8.48
C VAL A 97 -26.34 -2.65 8.25
N LYS A 98 -25.70 -1.93 7.34
CA LYS A 98 -26.16 -0.62 6.88
C LYS A 98 -26.32 -0.68 5.37
N ASP A 99 -27.48 -0.26 4.88
CA ASP A 99 -27.81 -0.26 3.44
C ASP A 99 -27.60 -1.63 2.76
N GLY A 100 -27.86 -2.73 3.48
CA GLY A 100 -27.66 -4.11 3.01
C GLY A 100 -26.21 -4.62 3.06
N VAL A 101 -25.26 -3.78 3.48
CA VAL A 101 -23.84 -4.13 3.61
C VAL A 101 -23.51 -4.42 5.07
N ARG A 102 -22.90 -5.59 5.34
CA ARG A 102 -22.51 -6.02 6.70
C ARG A 102 -21.12 -5.50 7.05
N PHE A 103 -21.04 -4.67 8.08
CA PHE A 103 -19.81 -4.07 8.60
C PHE A 103 -19.36 -4.74 9.89
N SER A 104 -18.05 -4.80 10.08
CA SER A 104 -17.47 -5.16 11.37
C SER A 104 -17.68 -4.04 12.38
N SER A 105 -17.89 -4.42 13.62
CA SER A 105 -18.10 -3.54 14.79
C SER A 105 -17.01 -2.48 15.00
N LEU A 106 -15.78 -2.73 14.53
CA LEU A 106 -14.65 -1.79 14.58
C LEU A 106 -14.87 -0.47 13.81
N PHE A 107 -15.84 -0.44 12.87
CA PHE A 107 -16.14 0.74 12.05
C PHE A 107 -17.49 1.38 12.40
N ARG A 108 -18.01 1.17 13.61
CA ARG A 108 -19.23 1.87 14.02
C ARG A 108 -18.96 3.38 14.05
N PRO A 109 -19.68 4.19 13.26
CA PRO A 109 -19.66 5.63 13.46
C PRO A 109 -20.34 5.94 14.80
N ALA A 110 -19.78 6.86 15.59
CA ALA A 110 -20.26 7.24 16.93
C ALA A 110 -21.71 7.78 16.98
N ASN A 111 -22.38 7.90 15.84
CA ASN A 111 -23.75 8.42 15.71
C ASN A 111 -24.83 7.32 15.60
N LEU A 112 -24.47 6.04 15.85
CA LEU A 112 -25.42 4.92 15.80
C LEU A 112 -26.03 4.55 17.16
N ASP A 113 -25.92 5.43 18.16
CA ASP A 113 -26.57 5.31 19.47
C ASP A 113 -27.89 6.12 19.57
N ILE A 114 -28.42 6.63 18.46
CA ILE A 114 -29.71 7.33 18.43
C ILE A 114 -30.78 6.43 17.84
N GLU A 115 -30.93 5.23 18.38
CA GLU A 115 -32.17 4.48 18.19
C GLU A 115 -32.35 3.46 19.31
N LYS A 116 -32.47 3.96 20.55
CA LYS A 116 -33.16 3.30 21.67
C LYS A 116 -33.15 4.20 22.91
N ASP A 117 -33.85 5.32 22.85
CA ASP A 117 -34.56 5.79 24.05
C ASP A 117 -35.69 6.73 23.65
N GLY A 118 -36.91 6.37 24.07
CA GLY A 118 -38.12 7.11 23.75
C GLY A 118 -38.19 8.45 24.47
N ARG A 119 -37.55 9.48 23.91
CA ARG A 119 -37.78 10.86 24.35
C ARG A 119 -37.92 11.80 23.15
N ALA A 120 -39.16 12.26 22.95
CA ALA A 120 -39.53 13.19 21.90
C ALA A 120 -38.66 14.47 21.94
N PRO A 121 -38.16 14.97 20.80
CA PRO A 121 -37.51 16.27 20.75
C PRO A 121 -38.55 17.38 20.87
N ALA A 122 -38.37 18.26 21.86
CA ALA A 122 -39.14 19.47 22.02
C ALA A 122 -38.97 20.37 20.79
N LEU A 123 -40.07 20.67 20.11
CA LEU A 123 -40.13 21.67 19.05
C LEU A 123 -39.77 23.04 19.64
N ARG A 124 -38.59 23.56 19.30
CA ARG A 124 -38.28 24.99 19.48
C ARG A 124 -38.44 25.68 18.14
N GLY A 125 -39.69 25.97 17.80
CA GLY A 125 -40.06 26.88 16.72
C GLY A 125 -39.87 28.32 17.19
N ALA A 126 -39.21 29.11 16.36
CA ALA A 126 -39.09 30.55 16.50
C ALA A 126 -40.45 31.23 16.22
N GLN A 127 -40.91 32.03 17.18
CA GLN A 127 -41.41 33.42 17.05
C GLN A 127 -41.92 33.90 18.41
#